data_AF-A0A524I980-F1
#
_entry.id   AF-A0A524I980-F1
#
_cell.length_a   1.000
_cell.length_b   1.000
_cell.length_c   1.000
_cell.angle_alpha   90.00
_cell.angle_beta   90.00
_cell.angle_gamma   90.00
#
_symmetry.space_group_name_H-M   'P 1'
#
loop_
_entity.id
_entity.type
_entity.pdbx_description
1 polymer ?
#
loop_
_entity_poly.entity_id
_entity_poly.type
_entity_poly.pdbx_seq_one_letter_code
_entity_poly.pdbx_strand_id
1 'polypeptide(L)'
;AGARLTGAEERTLARFVRERGQDYCHGCARCRRACPSGVATTAILHALAYEESYGKSGRAREAYAALGPKETASACRDCGTCEKACPYGVAVRSRIREAARLLT
;
A
#
# COMPACT_ATOMS: atom_id res chain seq x y z
N ALA A 1 4.88 7.26 -31.16
CA ALA A 1 5.79 7.70 -30.07
C ALA A 1 5.08 8.74 -29.21
N GLY A 2 5.34 8.79 -27.91
CA GLY A 2 4.76 9.81 -27.02
C GLY A 2 5.42 11.17 -27.19
N ALA A 3 4.67 12.26 -26.97
CA ALA A 3 5.20 13.62 -26.99
C ALA A 3 5.96 13.95 -25.68
N ARG A 4 6.90 14.89 -25.72
CA ARG A 4 7.52 15.45 -24.49
C ARG A 4 6.55 16.42 -23.84
N LEU A 5 6.56 16.44 -22.51
CA LEU A 5 5.83 17.43 -21.73
C LEU A 5 6.47 18.80 -21.90
N THR A 6 5.63 19.84 -21.97
CA THR A 6 6.02 21.22 -21.76
C THR A 6 6.35 21.46 -20.29
N GLY A 7 7.10 22.52 -19.98
CA GLY A 7 7.41 22.85 -18.58
C GLY A 7 6.17 23.12 -17.71
N ALA A 8 5.06 23.57 -18.31
CA ALA A 8 3.79 23.75 -17.60
C ALA A 8 3.13 22.41 -17.23
N GLU A 9 3.17 21.43 -18.14
CA GLU A 9 2.67 20.08 -17.90
C GLU A 9 3.53 19.34 -16.87
N GLU A 10 4.86 19.49 -16.91
CA GLU A 10 5.76 18.90 -15.92
C GLU A 10 5.47 19.42 -14.50
N ARG A 11 5.29 20.75 -14.34
CA ARG A 11 4.92 21.34 -13.05
C ARG A 11 3.58 20.81 -12.54
N THR A 12 2.62 20.66 -13.44
CA THR A 12 1.28 20.14 -13.12
C THR A 12 1.35 18.68 -12.68
N LEU A 13 2.10 17.85 -13.42
CA LEU A 13 2.34 16.45 -13.07
C LEU A 13 3.03 16.33 -11.70
N ALA A 14 4.10 17.09 -11.47
CA ALA A 14 4.83 17.07 -10.21
C ALA A 14 3.93 17.45 -9.02
N ARG A 15 3.00 18.39 -9.20
CA ARG A 15 1.99 18.74 -8.18
C ARG A 15 1.06 17.57 -7.89
N PHE A 16 0.47 16.95 -8.90
CA PHE A 16 -0.42 15.80 -8.68
C PHE A 16 0.29 14.60 -8.05
N VAL A 17 1.53 14.33 -8.42
CA VAL A 17 2.34 13.30 -7.78
C VAL A 17 2.53 13.59 -6.29
N ARG A 18 2.77 14.85 -5.89
CA ARG A 18 2.88 15.19 -4.47
C ARG A 18 1.54 15.10 -3.73
N GLU A 19 0.47 15.58 -4.33
CA GLU A 19 -0.87 15.64 -3.70
C GLU A 19 -1.51 14.25 -3.59
N ARG A 20 -1.30 13.38 -4.58
CA ARG A 20 -1.97 12.07 -4.67
C ARG A 20 -1.03 10.90 -4.38
N GLY A 21 0.28 11.12 -4.41
CA GLY A 21 1.34 10.14 -4.15
C GLY A 21 1.49 9.73 -2.68
N GLN A 22 0.79 10.41 -1.77
CA GLN A 22 0.95 10.22 -0.34
C GLN A 22 0.13 9.02 0.12
N ASP A 23 0.74 8.21 0.99
CA ASP A 23 0.08 7.17 1.80
C ASP A 23 -0.60 6.01 1.06
N TYR A 24 -0.31 5.81 -0.23
CA TYR A 24 -0.64 4.58 -0.96
C TYR A 24 0.60 3.72 -1.27
N CYS A 25 0.39 2.41 -1.38
CA CYS A 25 1.46 1.46 -1.64
C CYS A 25 1.90 1.48 -3.12
N HIS A 26 3.18 1.74 -3.36
CA HIS A 26 3.78 1.70 -4.71
C HIS A 26 4.25 0.30 -5.15
N GLY A 27 3.90 -0.77 -4.42
CA GLY A 27 4.18 -2.15 -4.84
C GLY A 27 5.64 -2.62 -4.80
N CYS A 28 6.59 -1.82 -4.26
CA CYS A 28 8.03 -2.17 -4.30
C CYS A 28 8.46 -3.32 -3.35
N ALA A 29 7.58 -3.74 -2.45
CA ALA A 29 7.77 -4.81 -1.46
C ALA A 29 8.93 -4.68 -0.46
N ARG A 30 9.50 -3.49 -0.28
CA ARG A 30 10.54 -3.25 0.74
C ARG A 30 10.02 -3.48 2.16
N CYS A 31 8.82 -3.00 2.47
CA CYS A 31 8.16 -3.20 3.75
C CYS A 31 7.92 -4.69 4.09
N ARG A 32 7.58 -5.52 3.08
CA ARG A 32 7.42 -6.97 3.23
C ARG A 32 8.73 -7.64 3.61
N ARG A 33 9.80 -7.36 2.85
CA ARG A 33 11.14 -7.92 3.11
C ARG A 33 11.69 -7.55 4.48
N ALA A 34 11.35 -6.35 4.96
CA ALA A 34 11.82 -5.84 6.24
C ALA A 34 10.97 -6.29 7.45
N CYS A 35 9.84 -6.99 7.25
CA CYS A 35 8.94 -7.36 8.33
C CYS A 35 9.42 -8.63 9.07
N PRO A 36 9.85 -8.55 10.34
CA PRO A 36 10.35 -9.71 11.08
C PRO A 36 9.22 -10.68 11.51
N SER A 37 7.96 -10.23 11.48
CA SER A 37 6.80 -11.08 11.80
C SER A 37 6.25 -11.84 10.59
N GLY A 38 6.78 -11.60 9.39
CA GLY A 38 6.27 -12.28 8.21
C GLY A 38 4.88 -11.79 7.74
N VAL A 39 4.45 -10.59 8.12
CA VAL A 39 3.22 -9.98 7.57
C VAL A 39 3.38 -9.69 6.08
N ALA A 40 2.38 -10.03 5.26
CA ALA A 40 2.32 -9.76 3.83
C ALA A 40 1.92 -8.30 3.53
N THR A 41 2.64 -7.34 4.13
CA THR A 41 2.30 -5.90 4.10
C THR A 41 1.99 -5.38 2.70
N THR A 42 2.81 -5.69 1.69
CA THR A 42 2.54 -5.27 0.30
C THR A 42 1.23 -5.82 -0.25
N ALA A 43 0.92 -7.10 0.01
CA ALA A 43 -0.27 -7.75 -0.50
C ALA A 43 -1.53 -7.21 0.20
N ILE A 44 -1.47 -7.00 1.51
CA ILE A 44 -2.55 -6.36 2.28
C ILE A 44 -2.84 -4.95 1.74
N LEU A 45 -1.81 -4.13 1.53
CA LEU A 45 -1.99 -2.76 1.03
C LEU A 45 -2.51 -2.75 -0.42
N HIS A 46 -2.15 -3.75 -1.22
CA HIS A 46 -2.69 -3.90 -2.57
C HIS A 46 -4.17 -4.32 -2.55
N ALA A 47 -4.56 -5.22 -1.63
CA ALA A 47 -5.96 -5.54 -1.39
C ALA A 47 -6.77 -4.31 -0.99
N LEU A 48 -6.23 -3.48 -0.08
CA LEU A 48 -6.84 -2.21 0.31
C LEU A 48 -7.00 -1.23 -0.85
N ALA A 49 -6.02 -1.14 -1.75
CA ALA A 49 -6.12 -0.30 -2.93
C ALA A 49 -7.29 -0.70 -3.85
N TYR A 50 -7.64 -2.00 -3.95
CA TYR A 50 -8.84 -2.43 -4.68
C TYR A 50 -10.11 -1.80 -4.14
N GLU A 51 -10.22 -1.65 -2.83
CA GLU A 51 -11.34 -0.97 -2.19
C GLU A 51 -11.28 0.55 -2.44
N GLU A 52 -10.23 1.21 -1.96
CA GLU A 52 -10.19 2.67 -1.85
C GLU A 52 -9.94 3.39 -3.17
N SER A 53 -9.12 2.82 -4.05
CA SER A 53 -8.72 3.46 -5.31
C SER A 53 -9.60 3.06 -6.48
N TYR A 54 -10.22 1.88 -6.41
CA TYR A 54 -10.93 1.29 -7.54
C TYR A 54 -12.39 0.94 -7.27
N GLY A 55 -12.87 1.00 -6.01
CA GLY A 55 -14.24 0.64 -5.65
C GLY A 55 -14.57 -0.83 -5.89
N LYS A 56 -13.56 -1.71 -5.91
CA LYS A 56 -13.68 -3.14 -6.23
C LYS A 56 -13.70 -4.00 -4.97
N SER A 57 -14.74 -3.83 -4.13
CA SER A 57 -14.82 -4.47 -2.82
C SER A 57 -14.78 -5.99 -2.84
N GLY A 58 -15.44 -6.64 -3.81
CA GLY A 58 -15.37 -8.10 -3.94
C GLY A 58 -13.94 -8.60 -4.15
N ARG A 59 -13.19 -7.94 -5.05
CA ARG A 59 -11.79 -8.28 -5.34
C ARG A 59 -10.86 -7.95 -4.16
N ALA A 60 -11.15 -6.87 -3.43
CA ALA A 60 -10.39 -6.50 -2.24
C ALA A 60 -10.50 -7.59 -1.15
N ARG A 61 -11.73 -8.04 -0.86
CA ARG A 61 -11.97 -9.12 0.12
C ARG A 61 -11.38 -10.45 -0.33
N GLU A 62 -11.56 -10.82 -1.60
CA GLU A 62 -10.96 -12.04 -2.18
C GLU A 62 -9.43 -12.05 -2.02
N ALA A 63 -8.77 -10.95 -2.40
CA ALA A 63 -7.33 -10.82 -2.29
C ALA A 63 -6.83 -10.86 -0.84
N TYR A 64 -7.57 -10.29 0.10
CA TYR A 64 -7.22 -10.32 1.53
C TYR A 64 -7.46 -11.71 2.14
N ALA A 65 -8.56 -12.38 1.80
CA ALA A 65 -8.90 -13.72 2.28
C ALA A 65 -7.95 -14.81 1.78
N ALA A 66 -7.27 -14.59 0.65
CA ALA A 66 -6.26 -15.51 0.12
C ALA A 66 -4.94 -15.52 0.94
N LEU A 67 -4.76 -14.60 1.90
CA LEU A 67 -3.57 -14.54 2.74
C LEU A 67 -3.58 -15.63 3.83
N GLY A 68 -2.42 -16.20 4.12
CA GLY A 68 -2.28 -17.12 5.25
C GLY A 68 -2.53 -16.42 6.60
N PRO A 69 -2.98 -17.13 7.66
CA PRO A 69 -3.25 -16.52 8.96
C PRO A 69 -2.08 -15.71 9.54
N LYS A 70 -0.84 -16.20 9.35
CA LYS A 70 0.41 -15.53 9.79
C LYS A 70 0.83 -14.35 8.92
N GLU A 71 0.18 -14.16 7.78
CA GLU A 71 0.50 -13.11 6.82
C GLU A 71 -0.41 -11.88 6.96
N THR A 72 -1.50 -12.00 7.71
CA THR A 72 -2.48 -10.92 7.94
C THR A 72 -1.98 -9.89 8.97
N ALA A 73 -2.75 -8.81 9.15
CA ALA A 73 -2.42 -7.77 10.11
C ALA A 73 -2.37 -8.26 11.58
N SER A 74 -3.03 -9.37 11.90
CA SER A 74 -3.03 -9.95 13.26
C SER A 74 -1.65 -10.43 13.71
N ALA A 75 -0.75 -10.76 12.77
CA ALA A 75 0.64 -11.13 13.07
C ALA A 75 1.56 -9.91 13.26
N CYS A 76 1.06 -8.68 13.07
CA CYS A 76 1.84 -7.48 13.27
C CYS A 76 2.21 -7.28 14.75
N ARG A 77 3.49 -7.10 15.04
CA ARG A 77 4.03 -6.82 16.39
C ARG A 77 4.35 -5.35 16.62
N ASP A 78 3.80 -4.46 15.80
CA ASP A 78 3.96 -3.01 15.88
C ASP A 78 5.43 -2.49 15.87
N CYS A 79 6.37 -3.26 15.30
CA CYS A 79 7.81 -2.98 15.37
C CYS A 79 8.32 -1.77 14.55
N GLY A 80 7.51 -1.23 13.61
CA GLY A 80 7.86 -0.06 12.80
C GLY A 80 8.89 -0.27 11.68
N THR A 81 9.50 -1.45 11.54
CA THR A 81 10.55 -1.69 10.51
C THR A 81 10.04 -1.48 9.08
N CYS A 82 8.77 -1.81 8.80
CA CYS A 82 8.15 -1.61 7.50
C CYS A 82 8.06 -0.13 7.08
N GLU A 83 7.80 0.77 8.03
CA GLU A 83 7.70 2.21 7.79
C GLU A 83 9.08 2.81 7.52
N LYS A 84 10.10 2.43 8.32
CA LYS A 84 11.50 2.82 8.08
C LYS A 84 12.01 2.34 6.70
N ALA A 85 11.53 1.19 6.22
CA ALA A 85 11.91 0.64 4.93
C ALA A 85 11.13 1.23 3.73
N CYS A 86 10.07 2.00 3.97
CA CYS A 86 9.20 2.52 2.92
C CYS A 86 9.76 3.85 2.37
N PRO A 87 10.23 3.90 1.11
CA PRO A 87 10.80 5.13 0.54
C PRO A 87 9.74 6.19 0.23
N TYR A 88 8.45 5.84 0.34
CA TYR A 88 7.31 6.71 0.07
C TYR A 88 6.61 7.19 1.35
N GLY A 89 7.13 6.83 2.53
CA GLY A 89 6.59 7.29 3.81
C GLY A 89 5.19 6.77 4.17
N VAL A 90 4.72 5.69 3.54
CA VAL A 90 3.41 5.08 3.83
C VAL A 90 3.33 4.66 5.30
N ALA A 91 2.22 4.97 5.96
CA ALA A 91 1.95 4.57 7.34
C ALA A 91 1.55 3.08 7.42
N VAL A 92 2.47 2.18 7.05
CA VAL A 92 2.18 0.76 6.79
C VAL A 92 1.39 0.11 7.94
N ARG A 93 1.71 0.40 9.21
CA ARG A 93 1.05 -0.26 10.35
C ARG A 93 -0.40 0.16 10.55
N SER A 94 -0.76 1.42 10.33
CA SER A 94 -2.17 1.85 10.39
C SER A 94 -2.93 1.30 9.19
N ARG A 95 -2.33 1.36 7.99
CA ARG A 95 -2.96 0.95 6.73
C ARG A 95 -3.25 -0.55 6.66
N ILE A 96 -2.36 -1.42 7.18
CA ILE A 96 -2.68 -2.87 7.25
C ILE A 96 -3.79 -3.18 8.26
N ARG A 97 -3.91 -2.41 9.36
CA ARG A 97 -5.01 -2.57 10.34
C ARG A 97 -6.33 -2.11 9.75
N GLU A 98 -6.31 -1.03 8.98
CA GLU A 98 -7.46 -0.56 8.23
C GLU A 98 -7.95 -1.59 7.21
N ALA A 99 -7.04 -2.19 6.44
CA ALA A 99 -7.37 -3.30 5.55
C ALA A 99 -8.06 -4.45 6.29
N ALA A 100 -7.52 -4.87 7.44
CA ALA A 100 -8.13 -5.92 8.25
C ALA A 100 -9.55 -5.56 8.72
N ARG A 101 -9.80 -4.31 9.06
CA ARG A 101 -11.14 -3.83 9.48
C ARG A 101 -12.14 -3.78 8.33
N LEU A 102 -11.71 -3.44 7.11
CA LEU A 102 -12.59 -3.23 5.97
C LEU A 102 -12.82 -4.50 5.13
N LEU A 103 -11.84 -5.41 5.10
CA LEU A 103 -11.77 -6.53 4.15
C LEU A 103 -11.98 -7.91 4.78
N THR A 104 -12.06 -7.99 6.11
CA THR A 104 -12.50 -9.20 6.82
C THR A 104 -14.02 -9.17 6.96
#